data_AF-A0AAU5IK10-F1
#
_entry.id   AF-A0AAU5IK10-F1
#
_cell.length_a   1.000
_cell.length_b   1.000
_cell.length_c   1.000
_cell.angle_alpha   90.00
_cell.angle_beta   90.00
_cell.angle_gamma   90.00
#
_symmetry.space_group_name_H-M   'P 1'
#
loop_
_entity.id
_entity.type
_entity.pdbx_description
1 polymer ?
#
loop_
_entity_poly.entity_id
_entity_poly.type
_entity_poly.pdbx_seq_one_letter_code
_entity_poly.pdbx_strand_id
1 'polypeptide(L)'
;MKSRSVYRARPDHVAAAVNAREERGTWLMAGLYPSSMTAKLLAQQIPVGRKDPYTPAGEFEAYQAMHDDGYALWVRYVGGDEPVPELPDRMVVRVVNQGEGGGAGIVTVTVSTRCLRCGGPRGFDTVRPYRFPVNGVIVDADRWTNPCGHTDSHPAVLMESRERPLPVSVGGPAAVVLRDAPVPPAPDSPAGVVLAAANGWRVPPAGTPD
;
A
#
# COMPACT_ATOMS: atom_id res chain seq x y z
N MET A 1 24.00 -19.81 17.26
CA MET A 1 24.82 -18.65 17.69
C MET A 1 24.38 -17.43 16.88
N LYS A 2 23.77 -16.40 17.50
CA LYS A 2 23.42 -15.16 16.80
C LYS A 2 24.71 -14.36 16.58
N SER A 3 25.17 -14.30 15.33
CA SER A 3 26.27 -13.42 14.93
C SER A 3 25.92 -12.00 15.38
N ARG A 4 26.75 -11.41 16.25
CA ARG A 4 26.55 -10.02 16.69
C ARG A 4 26.69 -9.13 15.46
N SER A 5 25.63 -8.41 15.12
CA SER A 5 25.55 -7.45 14.03
C SER A 5 26.82 -6.58 13.99
N VAL A 6 27.63 -6.81 12.97
CA VAL A 6 28.81 -6.03 12.62
C VAL A 6 28.32 -4.61 12.34
N TYR A 7 28.79 -3.65 13.14
CA TYR A 7 28.72 -2.21 12.93
C TYR A 7 27.37 -1.66 12.39
N ARG A 8 26.42 -1.35 13.28
CA ARG A 8 25.29 -0.50 12.87
C ARG A 8 25.84 0.88 12.55
N ALA A 9 25.71 1.29 11.29
CA ALA A 9 26.03 2.64 10.88
C ALA A 9 25.32 3.62 11.82
N ARG A 10 26.07 4.59 12.34
CA ARG A 10 25.47 5.62 13.20
C ARG A 10 24.40 6.36 12.40
N PRO A 11 23.22 6.62 12.98
CA PRO A 11 22.20 7.45 12.33
C PRO A 11 22.77 8.80 11.90
N ASP A 12 22.63 9.12 10.62
CA ASP A 12 22.98 10.44 10.08
C ASP A 12 21.74 11.33 10.08
N HIS A 13 21.55 12.04 11.18
CA HIS A 13 20.41 12.94 11.36
C HIS A 13 20.47 14.17 10.46
N VAL A 14 21.67 14.59 10.02
CA VAL A 14 21.80 15.74 9.14
C VAL A 14 21.28 15.36 7.76
N ALA A 15 21.77 14.24 7.22
CA ALA A 15 21.28 13.71 5.95
C ALA A 15 19.76 13.43 6.00
N ALA A 16 19.27 12.78 7.06
CA ALA A 16 17.84 12.51 7.22
C ALA A 16 16.99 13.79 7.23
N ALA A 17 17.45 14.86 7.89
CA ALA A 17 16.71 16.13 7.94
C ALA A 17 16.77 16.90 6.62
N VAL A 18 17.86 16.80 5.87
CA VAL A 18 17.96 17.36 4.50
C VAL A 18 16.99 16.64 3.58
N ASN A 19 17.06 15.31 3.51
CA ASN A 19 16.18 14.51 2.66
C ASN A 19 14.70 14.72 3.01
N ALA A 20 14.37 14.85 4.30
CA ALA A 20 12.99 15.10 4.72
C ALA A 20 12.47 16.46 4.20
N ARG A 21 13.32 17.50 4.13
CA ARG A 21 12.94 18.80 3.55
C ARG A 21 12.76 18.70 2.03
N GLU A 22 13.64 17.97 1.35
CA GLU A 22 13.54 17.73 -0.10
C GLU A 22 12.29 16.92 -0.48
N GLU A 23 11.95 15.93 0.34
CA GLU A 23 10.79 15.06 0.18
C GLU A 23 9.67 15.45 1.16
N ARG A 24 9.24 16.71 1.10
CA ARG A 24 8.21 17.26 2.00
C ARG A 24 6.99 16.33 2.12
N GLY A 25 6.61 16.03 3.36
CA GLY A 25 5.48 15.17 3.70
C GLY A 25 5.76 13.66 3.67
N THR A 26 6.87 13.24 3.06
CA THR A 26 7.30 11.83 3.02
C THR A 26 7.96 11.42 4.32
N TRP A 27 7.56 10.25 4.84
CA TRP A 27 8.16 9.65 6.03
C TRP A 27 9.47 8.92 5.68
N LEU A 28 10.57 9.37 6.28
CA LEU A 28 11.90 8.81 6.11
C LEU A 28 12.41 8.18 7.40
N MET A 29 13.17 7.10 7.30
CA MET A 29 13.81 6.48 8.45
C MET A 29 15.10 7.26 8.80
N ALA A 30 15.09 7.97 9.92
CA ALA A 30 16.25 8.72 10.40
C ALA A 30 17.32 7.83 11.03
N GLY A 31 16.95 6.67 11.57
CA GLY A 31 17.90 5.73 12.14
C GLY A 31 17.28 4.58 12.92
N LEU A 32 18.12 3.60 13.26
CA LEU A 32 17.79 2.46 14.12
C LEU A 32 18.51 2.57 15.46
N TYR A 33 17.77 2.42 16.55
CA TYR A 33 18.28 2.51 17.91
C TYR A 33 18.11 1.18 18.63
N PRO A 34 19.09 0.76 19.45
CA PRO A 34 18.97 -0.47 20.24
C PRO A 34 17.97 -0.31 21.41
N SER A 35 17.64 0.92 21.79
CA SER A 35 16.79 1.24 22.94
C SER A 35 15.55 2.01 22.52
N SER A 36 14.38 1.53 22.96
CA SER A 36 13.10 2.23 22.79
C SER A 36 13.11 3.59 23.44
N MET A 37 13.76 3.71 24.60
CA MET A 37 13.84 4.96 25.35
C MET A 37 14.60 6.03 24.55
N THR A 38 15.69 5.66 23.88
CA THR A 38 16.45 6.58 23.03
C THR A 38 15.63 7.01 21.80
N ALA A 39 15.02 6.07 21.09
CA ALA A 39 14.19 6.39 19.93
C ALA A 39 12.98 7.25 20.31
N LYS A 40 12.31 6.93 21.43
CA LYS A 40 11.18 7.68 21.97
C LYS A 40 11.56 9.10 22.38
N LEU A 41 12.69 9.27 23.07
CA LEU A 41 13.18 10.61 23.45
C LEU A 41 13.43 11.47 22.21
N LEU A 42 14.07 10.91 21.17
CA LEU A 42 14.30 11.64 19.92
C LEU A 42 12.99 11.97 19.20
N ALA A 43 12.05 11.02 19.12
CA ALA A 43 10.72 11.26 18.54
C ALA A 43 9.96 12.38 19.25
N GLN A 44 10.19 12.58 20.56
CA GLN A 44 9.60 13.69 21.33
C GLN A 44 10.35 15.01 21.17
N GLN A 45 11.68 14.97 21.00
CA GLN A 45 12.53 16.17 20.88
C GLN A 45 12.48 16.83 19.49
N ILE A 46 12.31 16.03 18.44
CA ILE A 46 12.33 16.51 17.04
C ILE A 46 11.20 17.51 16.78
N PRO A 47 9.93 17.24 17.11
CA PRO A 47 8.85 18.19 16.84
C PRO A 47 8.99 19.52 17.58
N VAL A 48 9.67 19.54 18.73
CA VAL A 48 9.92 20.76 19.51
C VAL A 48 11.25 21.44 19.17
N GLY A 49 11.95 21.02 18.11
CA GLY A 49 13.19 21.64 17.64
C GLY A 49 14.38 21.50 18.60
N ARG A 50 14.38 20.52 19.51
CA ARG A 50 15.48 20.30 20.49
C ARG A 50 16.65 19.49 19.91
N LYS A 51 16.59 19.12 18.64
CA LYS A 51 17.62 18.36 17.93
C LYS A 51 18.02 19.14 16.69
N ASP A 52 19.23 19.73 16.71
CA ASP A 52 19.66 20.79 15.78
C ASP A 52 19.30 20.60 14.29
N PRO A 53 19.48 19.41 13.67
CA PRO A 53 19.11 19.21 12.26
C PRO A 53 17.62 19.41 11.95
N TYR A 54 16.75 19.25 12.96
CA TYR A 54 15.29 19.31 12.87
C TYR A 54 14.72 20.62 13.42
N THR A 55 15.46 21.71 13.27
CA THR A 55 14.98 23.06 13.56
C THR A 55 14.40 23.71 12.30
N PRO A 56 13.48 24.69 12.44
CA PRO A 56 12.85 25.15 13.69
C PRO A 56 11.77 24.20 14.24
N ALA A 57 11.29 24.48 15.45
CA ALA A 57 10.22 23.71 16.10
C ALA A 57 8.92 23.76 15.28
N GLY A 58 8.18 22.65 15.26
CA GLY A 58 6.92 22.51 14.53
C GLY A 58 7.07 22.13 13.05
N GLU A 59 8.28 22.17 12.49
CA GLU A 59 8.49 21.85 11.07
C GLU A 59 8.75 20.37 10.79
N PHE A 60 8.96 19.57 11.84
CA PHE A 60 9.16 18.13 11.70
C PHE A 60 8.19 17.36 12.57
N GLU A 61 7.69 16.27 12.03
CA GLU A 61 7.04 15.23 12.82
C GLU A 61 7.99 14.06 12.98
N ALA A 62 7.84 13.34 14.10
CA ALA A 62 8.59 12.14 14.35
C ALA A 62 7.78 11.12 15.15
N TYR A 63 8.00 9.84 14.88
CA TYR A 63 7.54 8.77 15.74
C TYR A 63 8.57 7.64 15.79
N GLN A 64 8.46 6.81 16.82
CA GLN A 64 9.27 5.60 16.93
C GLN A 64 8.42 4.36 16.68
N ALA A 65 9.02 3.34 16.08
CA ALA A 65 8.38 2.06 15.80
C ALA A 65 9.32 0.90 16.09
N MET A 66 8.76 -0.27 16.41
CA MET A 66 9.52 -1.50 16.54
C MET A 66 10.04 -1.95 15.17
N HIS A 67 11.30 -2.37 15.13
CA HIS A 67 11.97 -2.95 13.97
C HIS A 67 12.59 -4.29 14.39
N ASP A 68 12.78 -5.21 13.45
CA ASP A 68 13.51 -6.48 13.69
C ASP A 68 14.89 -6.30 14.36
N ASP A 69 15.46 -5.10 14.21
CA ASP A 69 16.79 -4.74 14.68
C ASP A 69 16.76 -3.73 15.83
N GLY A 70 15.60 -3.43 16.42
CA GLY A 70 15.48 -2.48 17.52
C GLY A 70 14.32 -1.52 17.32
N TYR A 71 14.61 -0.23 17.34
CA TYR A 71 13.59 0.82 17.26
C TYR A 71 13.94 1.80 16.16
N ALA A 72 13.10 1.85 15.12
CA ALA A 72 13.22 2.80 14.03
C ALA A 72 12.66 4.15 14.46
N LEU A 73 13.40 5.22 14.19
CA LEU A 73 12.93 6.59 14.26
C LEU A 73 12.53 7.04 12.85
N TRP A 74 11.27 7.38 12.68
CA TRP A 74 10.72 7.92 11.45
C TRP A 74 10.52 9.42 11.61
N VAL A 75 10.86 10.18 10.58
CA VAL A 75 10.73 11.63 10.53
C VAL A 75 10.09 12.05 9.22
N ARG A 76 9.36 13.16 9.21
CA ARG A 76 8.95 13.86 7.98
C ARG A 76 8.99 15.35 8.20
N TYR A 77 9.24 16.10 7.13
CA TYR A 77 9.11 17.56 7.15
C TYR A 77 7.67 17.96 6.85
N VAL A 78 7.12 18.85 7.67
CA VAL A 78 5.76 19.38 7.56
C VAL A 78 5.71 20.92 7.47
N GLY A 79 6.85 21.60 7.63
CA GLY A 79 6.94 23.06 7.45
C GLY A 79 6.52 23.52 6.05
N GLY A 80 6.15 24.79 5.90
CA GLY A 80 5.60 25.38 4.66
C GLY A 80 4.09 25.63 4.74
N ASP A 81 3.55 26.32 3.73
CA ASP A 81 2.19 26.88 3.79
C ASP A 81 1.07 25.85 3.53
N GLU A 82 1.36 24.77 2.81
CA GLU A 82 0.37 23.76 2.46
C GLU A 82 0.25 22.67 3.54
N PRO A 83 -0.94 22.30 4.01
CA PRO A 83 -1.06 21.22 4.98
C PRO A 83 -0.54 19.90 4.40
N VAL A 84 0.35 19.22 5.14
CA VAL A 84 0.77 17.85 4.81
C VAL A 84 -0.32 16.89 5.29
N PRO A 85 -0.84 15.99 4.43
CA PRO A 85 -1.81 14.99 4.85
C PRO A 85 -1.28 14.15 6.03
N GLU A 86 -2.11 13.93 7.04
CA GLU A 86 -1.79 13.01 8.12
C GLU A 86 -1.60 11.60 7.57
N LEU A 87 -0.69 10.83 8.17
CA LEU A 87 -0.58 9.40 7.89
C LEU A 87 -1.85 8.74 8.45
N PRO A 88 -2.81 8.29 7.61
CA PRO A 88 -4.02 7.66 8.13
C PRO A 88 -3.62 6.40 8.87
N ASP A 89 -4.38 5.96 9.88
CA ASP A 89 -4.05 4.72 10.59
C ASP A 89 -4.22 3.46 9.72
N ARG A 90 -5.01 3.58 8.63
CA ARG A 90 -5.43 2.46 7.79
C ARG A 90 -5.45 2.79 6.31
N MET A 91 -5.32 1.75 5.50
CA MET A 91 -5.50 1.77 4.05
C MET A 91 -6.42 0.63 3.62
N VAL A 92 -7.18 0.88 2.54
CA VAL A 92 -8.05 -0.12 1.91
C VAL A 92 -7.35 -0.61 0.66
N VAL A 93 -7.23 -1.94 0.53
CA VAL A 93 -6.55 -2.57 -0.61
C VAL A 93 -7.32 -3.79 -1.09
N ARG A 94 -7.26 -4.03 -2.40
CA ARG A 94 -7.72 -5.26 -3.06
C ARG A 94 -6.56 -6.23 -3.10
N VAL A 95 -6.74 -7.43 -2.55
CA VAL A 95 -5.70 -8.46 -2.51
C VAL A 95 -6.22 -9.78 -3.06
N VAL A 96 -5.30 -10.58 -3.60
CA VAL A 96 -5.60 -11.94 -4.06
C VAL A 96 -5.76 -12.86 -2.86
N ASN A 97 -6.91 -13.52 -2.76
CA ASN A 97 -7.19 -14.62 -1.84
C ASN A 97 -7.22 -15.93 -2.63
N GLN A 98 -6.24 -16.81 -2.40
CA GLN A 98 -6.14 -18.09 -3.11
C GLN A 98 -7.05 -19.20 -2.55
N GLY A 99 -7.76 -18.93 -1.44
CA GLY A 99 -8.72 -19.87 -0.82
C GLY A 99 -8.11 -21.20 -0.37
N GLU A 100 -8.87 -21.97 0.40
CA GLU A 100 -8.60 -23.40 0.60
C GLU A 100 -9.33 -24.14 -0.52
N GLY A 101 -8.61 -24.55 -1.57
CA GLY A 101 -9.21 -25.23 -2.73
C GLY A 101 -8.76 -24.73 -4.11
N GLY A 102 -7.82 -23.78 -4.18
CA GLY A 102 -7.17 -23.36 -5.43
C GLY A 102 -7.93 -22.31 -6.25
N GLY A 103 -9.08 -21.84 -5.76
CA GLY A 103 -9.82 -20.72 -6.35
C GLY A 103 -9.22 -19.37 -5.96
N ALA A 104 -8.72 -18.61 -6.93
CA ALA A 104 -8.25 -17.24 -6.71
C ALA A 104 -9.40 -16.24 -6.81
N GLY A 105 -9.70 -15.55 -5.71
CA GLY A 105 -10.62 -14.41 -5.66
C GLY A 105 -9.92 -13.10 -5.32
N ILE A 106 -10.54 -11.97 -5.63
CA ILE A 106 -10.12 -10.65 -5.15
C ILE A 106 -10.99 -10.27 -3.97
N VAL A 107 -10.36 -9.86 -2.86
CA VAL A 107 -11.07 -9.35 -1.68
C VAL A 107 -10.55 -7.97 -1.31
N THR A 108 -11.46 -7.10 -0.89
CA THR A 108 -11.11 -5.78 -0.37
C THR A 108 -10.94 -5.88 1.14
N VAL A 109 -9.78 -5.47 1.64
CA VAL A 109 -9.45 -5.52 3.07
C VAL A 109 -8.97 -4.17 3.56
N THR A 110 -9.17 -3.91 4.85
CA THR A 110 -8.61 -2.75 5.55
C THR A 110 -7.44 -3.23 6.40
N VAL A 111 -6.26 -2.62 6.22
CA VAL A 111 -5.03 -2.96 6.94
C VAL A 111 -4.33 -1.72 7.46
N SER A 112 -3.33 -1.90 8.32
CA SER A 112 -2.55 -0.77 8.84
C SER A 112 -1.73 -0.12 7.72
N THR A 113 -1.63 1.20 7.75
CA THR A 113 -0.64 1.98 6.97
C THR A 113 0.77 1.91 7.54
N ARG A 114 0.99 1.09 8.58
CA ARG A 114 2.31 0.84 9.16
C ARG A 114 2.78 -0.55 8.76
N CYS A 115 4.00 -0.62 8.25
CA CYS A 115 4.65 -1.87 7.88
C CYS A 115 4.81 -2.77 9.13
N LEU A 116 4.33 -4.01 9.08
CA LEU A 116 4.38 -4.94 10.21
C LEU A 116 5.80 -5.30 10.68
N ARG A 117 6.81 -5.03 9.85
CA ARG A 117 8.22 -5.35 10.10
C ARG A 117 9.01 -4.23 10.78
N CYS A 118 8.72 -2.98 10.42
CA CYS A 118 9.49 -1.81 10.88
C CYS A 118 8.65 -0.67 11.45
N GLY A 119 7.32 -0.79 11.40
CA GLY A 119 6.32 0.23 11.73
C GLY A 119 6.44 1.55 10.98
N GLY A 120 7.25 1.59 9.92
CA GLY A 120 7.31 2.68 8.94
C GLY A 120 6.02 2.82 8.13
N PRO A 121 5.87 3.90 7.35
CA PRO A 121 4.77 4.03 6.39
C PRO A 121 4.71 2.81 5.45
N ARG A 122 3.51 2.42 5.07
CA ARG A 122 3.22 1.25 4.22
C ARG A 122 2.78 1.67 2.82
N GLY A 123 3.39 2.72 2.29
CA GLY A 123 3.16 3.19 0.92
C GLY A 123 1.69 3.43 0.56
N PHE A 124 0.87 3.92 1.50
CA PHE A 124 -0.57 4.08 1.33
C PHE A 124 -0.93 5.04 0.18
N ASP A 125 -0.02 5.98 -0.12
CA ASP A 125 -0.02 6.94 -1.21
C ASP A 125 0.45 6.35 -2.56
N THR A 126 1.03 5.15 -2.54
CA THR A 126 1.53 4.45 -3.74
C THR A 126 0.66 3.25 -4.12
N VAL A 127 -0.54 3.12 -3.56
CA VAL A 127 -1.48 2.04 -3.91
C VAL A 127 -1.95 2.23 -5.35
N ARG A 128 -1.73 1.22 -6.20
CA ARG A 128 -2.20 1.21 -7.59
C ARG A 128 -2.64 -0.18 -8.04
N PRO A 129 -3.61 -0.28 -8.98
CA PRO A 129 -3.95 -1.54 -9.61
C PRO A 129 -2.75 -2.19 -10.30
N TYR A 130 -2.67 -3.51 -10.22
CA TYR A 130 -1.63 -4.33 -10.84
C TYR A 130 -2.19 -5.70 -11.25
N ARG A 131 -1.73 -6.20 -12.39
CA ARG A 131 -2.12 -7.50 -12.96
C ARG A 131 -1.25 -8.61 -12.39
N PHE A 132 -1.84 -9.46 -11.55
CA PHE A 132 -1.16 -10.61 -10.96
C PHE A 132 -1.50 -11.90 -11.73
N PRO A 133 -0.49 -12.68 -12.16
CA PRO A 133 -0.72 -14.03 -12.64
C PRO A 133 -0.96 -14.97 -11.46
N VAL A 134 -2.13 -15.62 -11.42
CA VAL A 134 -2.53 -16.55 -10.36
C VAL A 134 -3.17 -17.77 -10.99
N ASN A 135 -2.56 -18.94 -10.83
CA ASN A 135 -3.06 -20.21 -11.36
C ASN A 135 -3.42 -20.16 -12.87
N GLY A 136 -2.61 -19.45 -13.67
CA GLY A 136 -2.84 -19.30 -15.11
C GLY A 136 -3.86 -18.23 -15.51
N VAL A 137 -4.48 -17.54 -14.54
CA VAL A 137 -5.42 -16.44 -14.77
C VAL A 137 -4.77 -15.12 -14.38
N ILE A 138 -5.05 -14.05 -15.12
CA ILE A 138 -4.66 -12.69 -14.74
C ILE A 138 -5.78 -12.06 -13.92
N VAL A 139 -5.45 -11.58 -12.72
CA VAL A 139 -6.39 -10.86 -11.84
C VAL A 139 -5.87 -9.47 -11.53
N ASP A 140 -6.77 -8.49 -11.42
CA ASP A 140 -6.43 -7.13 -11.01
C ASP A 140 -6.55 -6.99 -9.49
N ALA A 141 -5.43 -6.73 -8.81
CA ALA A 141 -5.36 -6.44 -7.38
C ALA A 141 -4.49 -5.20 -7.15
N ASP A 142 -4.39 -4.72 -5.92
CA ASP A 142 -3.59 -3.54 -5.61
C ASP A 142 -2.15 -3.92 -5.26
N ARG A 143 -1.22 -3.05 -5.68
CA ARG A 143 0.20 -3.08 -5.32
C ARG A 143 0.57 -1.75 -4.67
N TRP A 144 1.39 -1.77 -3.63
CA TRP A 144 1.98 -0.60 -2.98
C TRP A 144 3.50 -0.80 -2.82
N THR A 145 4.23 0.28 -2.57
CA THR A 145 5.67 0.24 -2.32
C THR A 145 5.94 0.79 -0.92
N ASN A 146 6.45 -0.06 -0.03
CA ASN A 146 6.83 0.39 1.30
C ASN A 146 8.18 1.14 1.23
N PRO A 147 8.30 2.37 1.78
CA PRO A 147 9.57 3.09 1.83
C PRO A 147 10.70 2.32 2.53
N CYS A 148 10.37 1.40 3.43
CA CYS A 148 11.36 0.51 4.08
C CYS A 148 11.85 -0.65 3.19
N GLY A 149 11.35 -0.79 1.96
CA GLY A 149 11.69 -1.87 1.04
C GLY A 149 11.03 -3.23 1.33
N HIS A 150 10.29 -3.37 2.44
CA HIS A 150 9.54 -4.59 2.73
C HIS A 150 8.45 -4.80 1.66
N THR A 151 8.39 -6.00 1.08
CA THR A 151 7.29 -6.38 0.18
C THR A 151 6.23 -7.13 0.98
N ASP A 152 5.01 -6.60 1.01
CA ASP A 152 3.87 -7.29 1.61
C ASP A 152 3.36 -8.40 0.69
N SER A 153 3.16 -9.60 1.24
CA SER A 153 2.50 -10.68 0.52
C SER A 153 0.99 -10.61 0.77
N HIS A 154 0.17 -10.88 -0.27
CA HIS A 154 -1.29 -10.93 -0.10
C HIS A 154 -1.74 -11.90 1.02
N PRO A 155 -1.15 -13.09 1.22
CA PRO A 155 -1.46 -13.94 2.36
C PRO A 155 -1.21 -13.27 3.73
N ALA A 156 -0.12 -12.52 3.89
CA ALA A 156 0.17 -11.81 5.14
C ALA A 156 -0.81 -10.66 5.39
N VAL A 157 -1.20 -9.95 4.34
CA VAL A 157 -2.20 -8.87 4.40
C VAL A 157 -3.58 -9.42 4.77
N LEU A 158 -3.95 -10.58 4.22
CA LEU A 158 -5.18 -11.29 4.59
C LEU A 158 -5.16 -11.72 6.06
N MET A 159 -4.05 -12.30 6.53
CA MET A 159 -3.88 -12.68 7.93
C MET A 159 -4.00 -11.48 8.87
N GLU A 160 -3.31 -10.37 8.57
CA GLU A 160 -3.41 -9.13 9.33
C GLU A 160 -4.86 -8.63 9.43
N SER A 161 -5.59 -8.62 8.30
CA SER A 161 -6.98 -8.16 8.27
C SER A 161 -7.92 -9.01 9.15
N ARG A 162 -7.58 -10.28 9.40
CA ARG A 162 -8.35 -11.21 10.24
C ARG A 162 -7.98 -11.10 11.72
N GLU A 163 -6.69 -10.99 12.02
CA GLU A 163 -6.17 -10.97 13.39
C GLU A 163 -6.37 -9.62 14.08
N ARG A 164 -6.45 -8.55 13.28
CA ARG A 164 -6.68 -7.20 13.77
C ARG A 164 -7.95 -6.65 13.11
N PRO A 165 -9.14 -7.14 13.52
CA PRO A 165 -10.38 -6.48 13.16
C PRO A 165 -10.38 -5.12 13.88
N LEU A 166 -9.82 -4.12 13.22
CA LEU A 166 -9.74 -2.78 13.75
C LEU A 166 -11.16 -2.17 13.72
N PRO A 167 -11.55 -1.38 14.75
CA PRO A 167 -12.94 -0.91 14.88
C PRO A 167 -13.40 -0.23 13.60
N VAL A 168 -14.53 -0.65 13.04
CA VAL A 168 -15.10 -0.02 11.84
C VAL A 168 -15.27 1.46 12.17
N SER A 169 -14.67 2.37 11.40
CA SER A 169 -14.89 3.80 11.59
C SER A 169 -16.38 4.06 11.39
N VAL A 170 -17.10 4.34 12.49
CA VAL A 170 -18.58 4.45 12.53
C VAL A 170 -19.09 5.72 11.82
N GLY A 171 -18.28 6.36 10.97
CA GLY A 171 -18.60 7.65 10.34
C GLY A 171 -18.21 7.80 8.87
N GLY A 172 -17.66 6.76 8.22
CA GLY A 172 -17.47 6.76 6.77
C GLY A 172 -18.73 6.25 6.06
N PRO A 173 -19.04 6.68 4.82
CA PRO A 173 -20.11 6.06 4.05
C PRO A 173 -19.85 4.55 4.02
N ALA A 174 -20.85 3.77 4.43
CA ALA A 174 -20.74 2.33 4.61
C ALA A 174 -19.98 1.70 3.44
N ALA A 175 -18.83 1.08 3.72
CA ALA A 175 -18.15 0.25 2.75
C ALA A 175 -19.14 -0.84 2.33
N VAL A 176 -19.73 -0.65 1.14
CA VAL A 176 -20.51 -1.69 0.48
C VAL A 176 -19.56 -2.86 0.33
N VAL A 177 -19.77 -3.90 1.13
CA VAL A 177 -19.16 -5.20 0.89
C VAL A 177 -19.76 -5.66 -0.44
N LEU A 178 -19.11 -5.36 -1.55
CA LEU A 178 -19.43 -5.91 -2.86
C LEU A 178 -19.11 -7.41 -2.80
N ARG A 179 -20.02 -8.18 -2.22
CA ARG A 179 -20.16 -9.59 -2.54
C ARG A 179 -20.68 -9.63 -3.98
N ASP A 180 -19.89 -10.18 -4.87
CA ASP A 180 -20.28 -10.58 -6.22
C ASP A 180 -20.80 -9.46 -7.14
N ALA A 181 -20.19 -8.26 -7.11
CA ALA A 181 -20.40 -7.32 -8.20
C ALA A 181 -19.74 -7.86 -9.48
N PRO A 182 -20.49 -8.10 -10.56
CA PRO A 182 -19.89 -8.51 -11.82
C PRO A 182 -18.92 -7.43 -12.28
N VAL A 183 -17.68 -7.84 -12.55
CA VAL A 183 -16.68 -6.98 -13.19
C VAL A 183 -17.30 -6.48 -14.50
N PRO A 184 -17.45 -5.16 -14.72
CA PRO A 184 -17.92 -4.67 -16.00
C PRO A 184 -16.99 -5.20 -17.09
N PRO A 185 -17.52 -5.71 -18.21
CA PRO A 185 -16.68 -6.23 -19.28
C PRO A 185 -15.70 -5.14 -19.71
N ALA A 186 -14.42 -5.52 -19.89
CA ALA A 186 -13.41 -4.61 -20.39
C ALA A 186 -13.88 -4.02 -21.73
N PRO A 187 -13.85 -2.69 -21.93
CA PRO A 187 -14.03 -2.13 -23.25
C PRO A 187 -12.90 -2.68 -24.14
N ASP A 188 -13.30 -3.27 -25.26
CA ASP A 188 -12.44 -3.70 -26.38
C ASP A 188 -11.75 -5.08 -26.27
N SER A 189 -12.54 -6.13 -25.99
CA SER A 189 -12.23 -7.46 -26.53
C SER A 189 -12.94 -7.69 -27.88
N PRO A 190 -12.21 -7.95 -28.98
CA PRO A 190 -12.84 -8.25 -30.26
C PRO A 190 -13.60 -9.59 -30.17
N ALA A 191 -14.90 -9.53 -30.50
CA ALA A 191 -15.79 -10.68 -30.49
C ALA A 191 -15.25 -11.81 -31.39
N GLY A 192 -15.00 -12.97 -30.78
CA GLY A 192 -14.73 -14.21 -31.49
C GLY A 192 -15.94 -14.64 -32.32
N VAL A 193 -15.65 -14.97 -33.58
CA VAL A 193 -16.56 -15.51 -34.59
C VAL A 193 -17.24 -16.79 -34.09
N VAL A 194 -18.58 -16.79 -34.05
CA VAL A 194 -19.39 -18.00 -33.96
C VAL A 194 -19.77 -18.41 -35.38
N LEU A 195 -19.26 -19.56 -35.83
CA LEU A 195 -19.74 -20.24 -37.03
C LEU A 195 -21.18 -20.74 -36.78
N ALA A 196 -22.15 -20.23 -37.54
CA ALA A 196 -23.47 -20.82 -37.68
C ALA A 196 -23.63 -21.38 -39.10
N ALA A 197 -24.03 -22.65 -39.18
CA ALA A 197 -24.18 -23.41 -40.41
C ALA A 197 -25.47 -23.06 -41.17
N ALA A 198 -25.28 -22.88 -42.48
CA ALA A 198 -26.13 -23.19 -43.64
C ALA A 198 -27.63 -22.81 -43.62
N ASN A 199 -27.88 -21.77 -44.42
CA ASN A 199 -29.14 -21.23 -44.93
C ASN A 199 -30.00 -22.22 -45.75
N GLY A 200 -31.31 -22.07 -45.64
CA GLY A 200 -32.28 -22.42 -46.66
C GLY A 200 -33.25 -21.26 -46.92
N TRP A 201 -32.91 -20.36 -47.84
CA TRP A 201 -33.86 -19.39 -48.39
C TRP A 201 -33.61 -19.21 -49.89
N ARG A 202 -34.64 -19.44 -50.70
CA ARG A 202 -34.63 -19.31 -52.17
C ARG A 202 -34.91 -17.86 -52.58
N VAL A 203 -34.18 -17.37 -53.58
CA VAL A 203 -34.44 -16.12 -54.28
C VAL A 203 -35.28 -16.42 -55.53
N PRO A 204 -36.36 -15.68 -55.84
CA PRO A 204 -37.07 -15.80 -57.12
C PRO A 204 -36.34 -15.05 -58.25
N PRO A 205 -36.46 -15.49 -59.51
CA PRO A 205 -35.74 -14.88 -60.63
C PRO A 205 -36.31 -13.51 -61.03
N ALA A 206 -35.40 -12.61 -61.40
CA ALA A 206 -35.70 -11.30 -61.95
C ALA A 206 -36.20 -11.43 -63.41
N GLY A 207 -37.32 -10.76 -63.72
CA GLY A 207 -37.79 -10.57 -65.09
C GLY A 207 -36.96 -9.53 -65.83
N THR A 208 -36.70 -9.78 -67.11
CA THR A 208 -36.12 -8.85 -68.08
C THR A 208 -37.20 -7.95 -68.68
N PRO A 209 -36.92 -6.66 -68.94
CA PRO A 209 -37.78 -5.81 -69.74
C PRO A 209 -37.45 -5.94 -71.25
N ASP A 210 -38.48 -5.81 -72.09
CA ASP A 210 -38.38 -5.54 -73.53
C ASP A 210 -38.08 -4.05 -73.81
#